data_AF-A0A5S9MJU5-F1
#
_entry.id   AF-A0A5S9MJU5-F1
#
_cell.length_a   1.000
_cell.length_b   1.000
_cell.length_c   1.000
_cell.angle_alpha   90.00
_cell.angle_beta   90.00
_cell.angle_gamma   90.00
#
_symmetry.space_group_name_H-M   'P 1'
#
loop_
_entity.id
_entity.type
_entity.pdbx_description
1 polymer ?
#
loop_
_entity_poly.entity_id
_entity_poly.type
_entity_poly.pdbx_seq_one_letter_code
_entity_poly.pdbx_strand_id
1 'polypeptide(L)'
;MILRVLYISKLNGEEDTDLAHRKYTLAKKKLSLLILAAAIVSGIVFLTLQKITNDLIDGYLSSDEYYEQESAKYIQKFSRYVSENELSSNGKAFGEWVKKENYINLTIFKDQVLQYDSIYSADDESAYGKERMTQYAEHHSYPVQFSDGKGCVMVDGFYSSRYHDLAFTLELLGATLIFSSLFFSVFAKVCAICKRFIKRFIFLKAESWTMK
;
A
#
# COMPACT_ATOMS: atom_id res chain seq x y z
N MET A 1 38.59 47.37 -42.93
CA MET A 1 37.51 47.67 -41.97
C MET A 1 36.46 46.55 -41.90
N ILE A 2 35.89 46.10 -43.02
CA ILE A 2 34.82 45.08 -43.09
C ILE A 2 35.20 43.71 -42.49
N LEU A 3 36.41 43.20 -42.77
CA LEU A 3 36.91 41.93 -42.20
C LEU A 3 36.95 41.92 -40.67
N ARG A 4 37.24 43.07 -40.05
CA ARG A 4 37.30 43.20 -38.58
C ARG A 4 35.91 43.14 -37.95
N VAL A 5 34.91 43.69 -38.64
CA VAL A 5 33.50 43.68 -38.21
C VAL A 5 32.90 42.27 -38.31
N LEU A 6 33.19 41.54 -39.39
CA LEU A 6 32.76 40.15 -39.56
C LEU A 6 33.37 39.20 -38.52
N TYR A 7 34.65 39.41 -38.18
CA TYR A 7 35.34 38.61 -37.18
C TYR A 7 34.77 38.81 -35.76
N ILE A 8 34.49 40.06 -35.37
CA ILE A 8 33.87 40.39 -34.07
C ILE A 8 32.43 39.87 -34.00
N SER A 9 31.66 39.97 -35.08
CA SER A 9 30.31 39.39 -35.18
C SER A 9 30.32 37.87 -34.98
N LYS A 10 31.28 37.16 -35.60
CA LYS A 10 31.42 35.71 -35.48
C LYS A 10 31.82 35.28 -34.06
N LEU A 11 32.79 35.99 -33.45
CA LEU A 11 33.22 35.72 -32.07
C LEU A 11 32.09 35.96 -31.06
N ASN A 12 31.35 37.05 -31.19
CA ASN A 12 30.21 37.32 -30.31
C ASN A 12 29.11 36.26 -30.47
N GLY A 13 28.89 35.73 -31.69
CA GLY A 13 27.95 34.63 -31.92
C GLY A 13 28.39 33.30 -31.30
N GLU A 14 29.70 33.01 -31.32
CA GLU A 14 30.28 31.82 -30.69
C GLU A 14 30.23 31.91 -29.15
N GLU A 15 30.48 33.10 -28.58
CA GLU A 15 30.37 33.35 -27.14
C GLU A 15 28.92 33.27 -26.65
N ASP A 16 27.96 33.84 -27.39
CA ASP A 16 26.53 33.75 -27.04
C ASP A 16 26.00 32.32 -27.10
N THR A 17 26.47 31.50 -28.04
CA THR A 17 26.06 30.10 -28.18
C THR A 17 26.64 29.21 -27.07
N ASP A 18 27.90 29.39 -26.68
CA ASP A 18 28.50 28.69 -25.54
C ASP A 18 27.84 29.11 -24.21
N LEU A 19 27.59 30.40 -24.02
CA LEU A 19 26.88 30.92 -22.84
C LEU A 19 25.45 30.38 -22.73
N ALA A 20 24.73 30.27 -23.86
CA ALA A 20 23.40 29.66 -23.91
C ALA A 20 23.43 28.16 -23.59
N HIS A 21 24.40 27.42 -24.13
CA HIS A 21 24.59 26.00 -23.85
C HIS A 21 24.91 25.75 -22.37
N ARG A 22 25.79 26.56 -21.77
CA ARG A 22 26.14 26.51 -20.35
C ARG A 22 24.96 26.83 -19.43
N LYS A 23 24.15 27.84 -19.78
CA LYS A 23 22.91 28.16 -19.04
C LYS A 23 21.88 27.04 -19.14
N TYR A 24 21.71 26.44 -20.31
CA TYR A 24 20.81 25.30 -20.53
C TYR A 24 21.23 24.06 -19.72
N THR A 25 22.51 23.70 -19.75
CA THR A 25 23.04 22.55 -18.98
C THR A 25 22.91 22.78 -17.47
N LEU A 26 23.15 24.00 -16.98
CA LEU A 26 22.92 24.37 -15.58
C LEU A 26 21.43 24.28 -15.19
N ALA A 27 20.52 24.77 -16.03
CA ALA A 27 19.08 24.69 -15.79
C ALA A 27 18.59 23.24 -15.77
N LYS A 28 19.08 22.40 -16.68
CA LYS A 28 18.78 20.96 -16.75
C LYS A 28 19.24 20.24 -15.48
N LYS A 29 20.45 20.51 -14.99
CA LYS A 29 20.97 19.94 -13.72
C LYS A 29 20.11 20.37 -12.53
N LYS A 30 19.73 21.65 -12.43
CA LYS A 30 18.85 22.15 -11.36
C LYS A 30 17.47 21.49 -11.38
N LEU A 31 16.87 21.35 -12.57
CA LEU A 31 15.57 20.68 -12.71
C LEU A 31 15.66 19.21 -12.29
N SER A 32 16.71 18.50 -12.73
CA SER A 32 16.96 17.12 -12.33
C SER A 32 17.12 16.99 -10.81
N LEU A 33 17.84 17.90 -10.16
CA LEU A 33 18.00 17.93 -8.71
C LEU A 33 16.67 18.13 -7.98
N LEU A 34 15.80 19.01 -8.49
CA LEU A 34 14.48 19.27 -7.90
C LEU A 34 13.55 18.07 -8.03
N ILE A 35 13.56 17.38 -9.17
CA ILE A 35 12.79 16.14 -9.37
C ILE A 35 13.30 15.05 -8.44
N LEU A 36 14.62 14.90 -8.31
CA LEU A 36 15.23 13.94 -7.38
C LEU A 36 14.85 14.26 -5.93
N ALA A 37 14.91 15.54 -5.53
CA ALA A 37 14.48 15.96 -4.20
C ALA A 37 12.99 15.67 -3.96
N ALA A 38 12.13 15.92 -4.94
CA ALA A 38 10.71 15.59 -4.84
C ALA A 38 10.49 14.07 -4.66
N ALA A 39 11.22 13.24 -5.40
CA ALA A 39 11.15 11.78 -5.28
C ALA A 39 11.63 11.30 -3.90
N ILE A 40 12.72 11.86 -3.38
CA ILE A 40 13.22 11.56 -2.03
C ILE A 40 12.18 11.95 -0.98
N VAL A 41 11.62 13.16 -1.07
CA VAL A 41 10.59 13.63 -0.13
C VAL A 41 9.37 12.71 -0.16
N SER A 42 8.83 12.38 -1.33
CA SER A 42 7.68 11.47 -1.43
C SER A 42 8.02 10.07 -0.91
N GLY A 43 9.23 9.57 -1.17
CA GLY A 43 9.70 8.27 -0.68
C GLY A 43 9.82 8.24 0.85
N ILE A 44 10.38 9.28 1.47
CA ILE A 44 10.48 9.38 2.94
C ILE A 44 9.09 9.42 3.56
N VAL A 45 8.17 10.21 2.99
CA VAL A 45 6.78 10.29 3.48
C VAL A 45 6.11 8.93 3.39
N PHE A 46 6.26 8.23 2.26
CA PHE A 46 5.73 6.87 2.06
C PHE A 46 6.26 5.90 3.12
N LEU A 47 7.57 5.80 3.28
CA LEU A 47 8.19 4.85 4.22
C LEU A 47 7.81 5.16 5.69
N THR A 48 7.71 6.44 6.03
CA THR A 48 7.33 6.86 7.38
C THR A 48 5.87 6.50 7.67
N LEU A 49 4.99 6.77 6.71
CA LEU A 49 3.57 6.46 6.85
C LEU A 49 3.36 4.95 6.92
N GLN A 50 4.00 4.18 6.05
CA GLN A 50 3.94 2.72 6.04
C GLN A 50 4.34 2.13 7.40
N LYS A 51 5.42 2.63 8.00
CA LYS A 51 5.85 2.18 9.33
C LYS A 51 4.79 2.47 10.39
N ILE A 52 4.31 3.71 10.46
CA ILE A 52 3.32 4.13 11.46
C ILE A 52 2.02 3.34 11.30
N THR A 53 1.52 3.22 10.07
CA THR A 53 0.27 2.51 9.79
C THR A 53 0.39 1.03 10.11
N ASN A 54 1.51 0.38 9.79
CA ASN A 54 1.74 -1.01 10.16
C ASN A 54 1.77 -1.19 11.68
N ASP A 55 2.50 -0.35 12.41
CA ASP A 55 2.54 -0.42 13.88
C ASP A 55 1.14 -0.24 14.50
N LEU A 56 0.31 0.63 13.92
CA LEU A 56 -1.08 0.85 14.36
C LEU A 56 -1.99 -0.33 14.02
N ILE A 57 -1.88 -0.88 12.80
CA ILE A 57 -2.64 -2.05 12.37
C ILE A 57 -2.29 -3.23 13.26
N ASP A 58 -1.00 -3.51 13.46
CA ASP A 58 -0.53 -4.62 14.29
C ASP A 58 -0.99 -4.46 15.74
N GLY A 59 -0.88 -3.25 16.29
CA GLY A 59 -1.35 -2.95 17.64
C GLY A 59 -2.87 -3.14 17.81
N TYR A 60 -3.66 -2.74 16.81
CA TYR A 60 -5.11 -2.90 16.85
C TYR A 60 -5.54 -4.37 16.66
N LEU A 61 -4.96 -5.06 15.67
CA LEU A 61 -5.31 -6.44 15.34
C LEU A 61 -4.81 -7.45 16.37
N SER A 62 -3.77 -7.11 17.13
CA SER A 62 -3.28 -7.95 18.24
C SER A 62 -4.02 -7.69 19.56
N SER A 63 -5.03 -6.81 19.56
CA SER A 63 -5.80 -6.53 20.78
C SER A 63 -6.80 -7.65 21.08
N ASP A 64 -6.91 -7.99 22.36
CA ASP A 64 -7.91 -8.97 22.84
C ASP A 64 -9.33 -8.56 22.46
N GLU A 65 -9.63 -7.26 22.51
CA GLU A 65 -10.95 -6.72 22.13
C GLU A 65 -11.27 -6.99 20.66
N TYR A 66 -10.33 -6.75 19.74
CA TYR A 66 -10.53 -7.05 18.32
C TYR A 66 -10.74 -8.55 18.11
N TYR A 67 -9.89 -9.36 18.73
CA TYR A 67 -9.95 -10.81 18.66
C TYR A 67 -11.30 -11.35 19.12
N GLU A 68 -11.76 -10.95 20.31
CA GLU A 68 -13.03 -11.41 20.90
C GLU A 68 -14.21 -11.00 20.02
N GLN A 69 -14.24 -9.76 19.53
CA GLN A 69 -15.32 -9.25 18.69
C GLN A 69 -15.42 -10.00 17.35
N GLU A 70 -14.31 -10.18 16.64
CA GLU A 70 -14.33 -10.90 15.36
C GLU A 70 -14.56 -12.40 15.55
N SER A 71 -13.93 -13.02 16.56
CA SER A 71 -14.17 -14.43 16.90
C SER A 71 -15.65 -14.69 17.17
N ALA A 72 -16.29 -13.90 18.04
CA ALA A 72 -17.71 -14.06 18.37
C ALA A 72 -18.62 -13.94 17.13
N LYS A 73 -18.31 -13.01 16.21
CA LYS A 73 -19.05 -12.79 14.96
C LYS A 73 -18.93 -13.99 14.01
N TYR A 74 -17.73 -14.54 13.82
CA TYR A 74 -17.54 -15.72 12.97
C TYR A 74 -18.11 -16.98 13.60
N ILE A 75 -17.99 -17.15 14.91
CA ILE A 75 -18.62 -18.24 15.67
C ILE A 75 -20.14 -18.19 15.51
N GLN A 76 -20.76 -17.01 15.59
CA GLN A 76 -22.21 -16.87 15.40
C GLN A 76 -22.64 -17.31 13.99
N LYS A 77 -21.90 -16.89 12.95
CA LYS A 77 -22.15 -17.32 11.57
C LYS A 77 -21.97 -18.83 11.41
N PHE A 78 -20.90 -19.38 11.98
CA PHE A 78 -20.59 -20.80 11.91
C PHE A 78 -21.66 -21.64 12.62
N SER A 79 -22.05 -21.24 13.84
CA SER A 79 -23.10 -21.93 14.60
C SER A 79 -24.43 -21.93 13.85
N ARG A 80 -24.76 -20.85 13.13
CA ARG A 80 -25.95 -20.81 12.28
C ARG A 80 -25.83 -21.78 11.11
N TYR A 81 -24.70 -21.77 10.41
CA TYR A 81 -24.42 -22.68 9.30
C TYR A 81 -24.52 -24.15 9.72
N VAL A 82 -23.93 -24.51 10.87
CA VAL A 82 -24.02 -25.86 11.44
C VAL A 82 -25.47 -26.23 11.74
N SER A 83 -26.23 -25.35 12.38
CA SER A 83 -27.61 -25.63 12.77
C SER A 83 -28.56 -25.73 11.58
N GLU A 84 -28.41 -24.90 10.56
CA GLU A 84 -29.28 -24.89 9.36
C GLU A 84 -29.06 -26.12 8.47
N ASN A 85 -27.86 -26.71 8.52
CA ASN A 85 -27.47 -27.86 7.68
C ASN A 85 -27.31 -29.16 8.49
N GLU A 86 -27.68 -29.15 9.79
CA GLU A 86 -27.61 -30.29 10.71
C GLU A 86 -26.23 -31.00 10.72
N LEU A 87 -25.15 -30.20 10.64
CA LEU A 87 -23.80 -30.72 10.45
C LEU A 87 -23.25 -31.40 11.70
N SER A 88 -22.57 -32.53 11.50
CA SER A 88 -21.77 -33.20 12.52
C SER A 88 -20.37 -32.60 12.63
N SER A 89 -19.73 -32.78 13.78
CA SER A 89 -18.39 -32.24 14.08
C SER A 89 -17.21 -32.77 13.22
N ASN A 90 -17.44 -33.77 12.34
CA ASN A 90 -16.42 -34.52 11.60
C ASN A 90 -15.83 -33.86 10.33
N GLY A 91 -15.91 -32.54 10.21
CA GLY A 91 -14.93 -31.78 9.41
C GLY A 91 -15.17 -31.61 7.91
N LYS A 92 -15.69 -32.63 7.19
CA LYS A 92 -15.62 -32.63 5.71
C LYS A 92 -16.41 -31.50 5.03
N ALA A 93 -17.54 -31.09 5.60
CA ALA A 93 -18.37 -30.02 5.05
C ALA A 93 -17.82 -28.61 5.36
N PHE A 94 -16.95 -28.46 6.36
CA PHE A 94 -16.51 -27.15 6.83
C PHE A 94 -15.47 -26.50 5.91
N GLY A 95 -14.71 -27.30 5.15
CA GLY A 95 -13.70 -26.77 4.23
C GLY A 95 -14.27 -25.83 3.16
N GLU A 96 -15.47 -26.09 2.66
CA GLU A 96 -16.13 -25.19 1.70
C GLU A 96 -16.60 -23.90 2.37
N TRP A 97 -17.11 -23.98 3.60
CA TRP A 97 -17.52 -22.82 4.37
C TRP A 97 -16.34 -21.92 4.73
N VAL A 98 -15.22 -22.49 5.18
CA VAL A 98 -13.99 -21.74 5.48
C VAL A 98 -13.44 -21.05 4.23
N LYS A 99 -13.41 -21.75 3.09
CA LYS A 99 -13.02 -21.15 1.80
C LYS A 99 -13.91 -19.97 1.40
N LYS A 100 -15.21 -20.05 1.70
CA LYS A 100 -16.16 -18.97 1.40
C LYS A 100 -16.01 -17.77 2.32
N GLU A 101 -15.85 -17.99 3.62
CA GLU A 101 -15.68 -16.90 4.58
C GLU A 101 -14.34 -16.17 4.38
N ASN A 102 -13.33 -16.87 3.84
CA ASN A 102 -12.03 -16.36 3.44
C ASN A 102 -11.25 -15.75 4.63
N TYR A 103 -9.94 -15.96 4.69
CA TYR A 103 -9.09 -15.38 5.72
C TYR A 103 -9.49 -15.70 7.19
N ILE A 104 -9.95 -16.92 7.44
CA ILE A 104 -10.12 -17.45 8.80
C ILE A 104 -9.52 -18.85 8.88
N ASN A 105 -9.07 -19.22 10.06
CA ASN A 105 -8.71 -20.57 10.41
C ASN A 105 -9.77 -21.10 11.38
N LEU A 106 -10.33 -22.27 11.07
CA LEU A 106 -11.38 -22.90 11.86
C LEU A 106 -10.83 -24.19 12.46
N THR A 107 -10.88 -24.28 13.79
CA THR A 107 -10.46 -25.46 14.53
C THR A 107 -11.63 -25.95 15.40
N ILE A 108 -11.88 -27.25 15.40
CA ILE A 108 -13.01 -27.86 16.10
C ILE A 108 -12.50 -28.99 16.99
N PHE A 109 -12.86 -28.91 18.27
CA PHE A 109 -12.59 -29.92 19.27
C PHE A 109 -13.91 -30.53 19.75
N LYS A 110 -13.89 -31.85 19.97
CA LYS A 110 -14.97 -32.58 20.62
C LYS A 110 -14.36 -33.49 21.68
N ASP A 111 -14.95 -33.49 22.88
CA ASP A 111 -14.42 -34.23 24.04
C ASP A 111 -12.93 -33.94 24.30
N GLN A 112 -12.53 -32.67 24.12
CA GLN A 112 -11.15 -32.17 24.22
C GLN A 112 -10.15 -32.78 23.20
N VAL A 113 -10.65 -33.36 22.10
CA VAL A 113 -9.85 -33.95 21.04
C VAL A 113 -10.14 -33.28 19.71
N LEU A 114 -9.09 -33.01 18.94
CA LEU A 114 -9.18 -32.36 17.63
C LEU A 114 -9.99 -33.21 16.64
N GLN A 115 -11.00 -32.60 16.03
CA GLN A 115 -11.85 -33.21 15.00
C GLN A 115 -11.65 -32.60 13.62
N TYR A 116 -11.28 -31.32 13.56
CA TYR A 116 -11.07 -30.61 12.32
C TYR A 116 -10.16 -29.41 12.54
N ASP A 117 -9.23 -29.18 11.60
CA ASP A 117 -8.45 -27.95 11.51
C ASP A 117 -8.34 -27.57 10.03
N SER A 118 -8.71 -26.33 9.68
CA SER A 118 -8.68 -25.89 8.30
C SER A 118 -7.27 -25.66 7.73
N ILE A 119 -6.24 -25.58 8.59
CA ILE A 119 -4.84 -25.41 8.19
C ILE A 119 -4.19 -26.76 7.87
N TYR A 120 -4.72 -27.86 8.41
CA TYR A 120 -4.12 -29.18 8.27
C TYR A 120 -4.20 -29.66 6.83
N SER A 121 -3.05 -30.11 6.32
CA SER A 121 -2.98 -30.76 5.02
C SER A 121 -3.47 -32.21 5.12
N ALA A 122 -3.64 -32.88 3.97
CA ALA A 122 -4.04 -34.28 3.94
C ALA A 122 -3.11 -35.21 4.74
N ASP A 123 -1.82 -34.86 4.83
CA ASP A 123 -0.83 -35.62 5.59
C ASP A 123 -0.97 -35.40 7.12
N ASP A 124 -1.52 -34.25 7.51
CA ASP A 124 -1.73 -33.86 8.91
C ASP A 124 -3.06 -34.39 9.49
N GLU A 125 -3.99 -34.84 8.64
CA GLU A 125 -5.28 -35.42 9.08
C GLU A 125 -5.11 -36.63 10.02
N SER A 126 -3.92 -37.25 10.03
CA SER A 126 -3.58 -38.34 10.95
C SER A 126 -3.57 -37.94 12.44
N ALA A 127 -3.59 -36.63 12.73
CA ALA A 127 -3.70 -36.05 14.07
C ALA A 127 -5.14 -36.00 14.61
N TYR A 128 -6.16 -36.08 13.73
CA TYR A 128 -7.56 -36.11 14.15
C TYR A 128 -7.83 -37.31 15.06
N GLY A 129 -8.59 -37.07 16.14
CA GLY A 129 -8.87 -38.08 17.15
C GLY A 129 -7.70 -38.38 18.10
N LYS A 130 -6.54 -37.73 17.94
CA LYS A 130 -5.35 -37.94 18.80
C LYS A 130 -4.91 -36.68 19.52
N GLU A 131 -4.87 -35.56 18.78
CA GLU A 131 -4.40 -34.29 19.33
C GLU A 131 -5.38 -33.75 20.37
N ARG A 132 -4.82 -33.31 21.50
CA ARG A 132 -5.58 -32.76 22.63
C ARG A 132 -5.67 -31.25 22.51
N MET A 133 -6.82 -30.74 22.92
CA MET A 133 -7.07 -29.31 23.03
C MET A 133 -6.03 -28.65 23.95
N THR A 134 -5.43 -27.56 23.47
CA THR A 134 -4.45 -26.79 24.22
C THR A 134 -5.14 -25.83 25.18
N GLN A 135 -4.42 -25.33 26.20
CA GLN A 135 -4.93 -24.29 27.10
C GLN A 135 -5.31 -23.01 26.34
N TYR A 136 -4.55 -22.68 25.29
CA TYR A 136 -4.88 -21.55 24.42
C TYR A 136 -6.23 -21.76 23.73
N ALA A 137 -6.44 -22.93 23.12
CA ALA A 137 -7.71 -23.27 22.48
C ALA A 137 -8.87 -23.32 23.49
N GLU A 138 -8.61 -23.76 24.73
CA GLU A 138 -9.60 -23.73 25.80
C GLU A 138 -10.08 -22.33 26.14
N HIS A 139 -9.19 -21.36 26.18
CA HIS A 139 -9.56 -19.99 26.49
C HIS A 139 -10.26 -19.25 25.33
N HIS A 140 -9.93 -19.62 24.09
CA HIS A 140 -10.39 -18.90 22.89
C HIS A 140 -11.42 -19.67 22.05
N SER A 141 -11.97 -20.75 22.58
CA SER A 141 -13.02 -21.52 21.91
C SER A 141 -14.41 -21.26 22.50
N TYR A 142 -15.41 -21.38 21.64
CA TYR A 142 -16.80 -21.16 21.96
C TYR A 142 -17.58 -22.46 21.78
N PRO A 143 -18.58 -22.74 22.65
CA PRO A 143 -19.40 -23.93 22.51
C PRO A 143 -20.34 -23.80 21.31
N VAL A 144 -20.34 -24.81 20.44
CA VAL A 144 -21.24 -24.93 19.29
C VAL A 144 -21.99 -26.27 19.37
N GLN A 145 -23.28 -26.23 19.08
CA GLN A 145 -24.13 -27.42 19.05
C GLN A 145 -24.11 -28.03 17.64
N PHE A 146 -23.51 -29.22 17.51
CA PHE A 146 -23.57 -30.04 16.30
C PHE A 146 -24.67 -31.10 16.42
N SER A 147 -25.00 -31.76 15.30
CA SER A 147 -25.99 -32.85 15.28
C SER A 147 -25.54 -34.09 16.07
N ASP A 148 -24.23 -34.27 16.23
CA ASP A 148 -23.60 -35.38 16.96
C ASP A 148 -23.18 -34.99 18.40
N GLY A 149 -23.53 -33.79 18.87
CA GLY A 149 -23.26 -33.33 20.24
C GLY A 149 -22.65 -31.93 20.32
N LYS A 150 -22.25 -31.52 21.53
CA LYS A 150 -21.56 -30.24 21.75
C LYS A 150 -20.09 -30.36 21.40
N GLY A 151 -19.54 -29.36 20.73
CA GLY A 151 -18.12 -29.20 20.47
C GLY A 151 -17.63 -27.79 20.81
N CYS A 152 -16.32 -27.63 20.93
CA CYS A 152 -15.67 -26.34 21.13
C CYS A 152 -15.06 -25.91 19.80
N VAL A 153 -15.35 -24.68 19.38
CA VAL A 153 -14.92 -24.14 18.09
C VAL A 153 -14.07 -22.90 18.34
N MET A 154 -12.88 -22.88 17.73
CA MET A 154 -11.99 -21.74 17.74
C MET A 154 -11.92 -21.20 16.31
N VAL A 155 -12.02 -19.88 16.18
CA VAL A 155 -11.79 -19.18 14.92
C VAL A 155 -10.64 -18.22 15.12
N ASP A 156 -9.60 -18.39 14.31
CA ASP A 156 -8.35 -17.66 14.37
C ASP A 156 -7.97 -17.10 13.00
N GLY A 157 -6.80 -16.45 12.95
CA GLY A 157 -6.15 -16.12 11.69
C GLY A 157 -6.94 -15.11 10.88
N PHE A 158 -7.53 -14.09 11.52
CA PHE A 158 -8.19 -12.96 10.87
C PHE A 158 -7.19 -12.17 10.03
N TYR A 159 -6.76 -12.72 8.89
CA TYR A 159 -5.53 -12.31 8.20
C TYR A 159 -5.46 -10.79 8.05
N SER A 160 -4.46 -10.20 8.72
CA SER A 160 -4.16 -8.77 8.70
C SER A 160 -3.80 -8.26 7.30
N SER A 161 -3.44 -9.18 6.39
CA SER A 161 -2.93 -8.88 5.05
C SER A 161 -3.82 -7.91 4.29
N ARG A 162 -5.16 -8.03 4.36
CA ARG A 162 -6.06 -7.08 3.68
C ARG A 162 -5.91 -5.65 4.19
N TYR A 163 -5.73 -5.46 5.49
CA TYR A 163 -5.55 -4.13 6.08
C TYR A 163 -4.20 -3.54 5.68
N HIS A 164 -3.13 -4.34 5.68
CA HIS A 164 -1.82 -3.92 5.19
C HIS A 164 -1.82 -3.63 3.68
N ASP A 165 -2.46 -4.47 2.87
CA ASP A 165 -2.55 -4.30 1.41
C ASP A 165 -3.34 -3.04 1.05
N LEU A 166 -4.45 -2.80 1.75
CA LEU A 166 -5.25 -1.59 1.56
C LEU A 166 -4.47 -0.34 1.99
N ALA A 167 -3.84 -0.38 3.17
CA ALA A 167 -3.00 0.71 3.67
C ALA A 167 -1.87 1.02 2.68
N PHE A 168 -1.10 0.02 2.29
CA PHE A 168 -0.02 0.14 1.31
C PHE A 168 -0.51 0.76 0.00
N THR A 169 -1.66 0.31 -0.51
CA THR A 169 -2.24 0.84 -1.75
C THR A 169 -2.57 2.34 -1.61
N LEU A 170 -3.22 2.73 -0.51
CA LEU A 170 -3.58 4.13 -0.25
C LEU A 170 -2.35 5.01 -0.04
N GLU A 171 -1.34 4.51 0.66
CA GLU A 171 -0.07 5.21 0.92
C GLU A 171 0.71 5.40 -0.38
N LEU A 172 0.76 4.39 -1.24
CA LEU A 172 1.42 4.46 -2.54
C LEU A 172 0.72 5.48 -3.45
N LEU A 173 -0.62 5.48 -3.47
CA LEU A 173 -1.39 6.49 -4.20
C LEU A 173 -1.12 7.89 -3.65
N GLY A 174 -1.13 8.06 -2.32
CA GLY A 174 -0.81 9.32 -1.65
C GLY A 174 0.59 9.84 -1.98
N ALA A 175 1.61 8.98 -1.91
CA ALA A 175 2.99 9.31 -2.26
C ALA A 175 3.11 9.71 -3.74
N THR A 176 2.41 8.99 -4.62
CA THR A 176 2.34 9.30 -6.06
C THR A 176 1.69 10.66 -6.30
N LEU A 177 0.61 11.00 -5.59
CA LEU A 177 -0.04 12.31 -5.67
C LEU A 177 0.85 13.44 -5.15
N ILE A 178 1.58 13.23 -4.05
CA ILE A 178 2.55 14.19 -3.52
C ILE A 178 3.66 14.44 -4.54
N PHE A 179 4.26 13.37 -5.06
CA PHE A 179 5.30 13.46 -6.09
C PHE A 179 4.79 14.22 -7.32
N SER A 180 3.59 13.87 -7.80
CA SER A 180 2.95 14.51 -8.96
C SER A 180 2.71 16.00 -8.71
N SER A 181 2.21 16.35 -7.53
CA SER A 181 1.95 17.76 -7.14
C SER A 181 3.24 18.58 -7.08
N LEU A 182 4.32 18.02 -6.51
CA LEU A 182 5.64 18.64 -6.49
C LEU A 182 6.21 18.79 -7.90
N PHE A 183 6.08 17.76 -8.72
CA PHE A 183 6.52 17.76 -10.12
C PHE A 183 5.81 18.84 -10.94
N PHE A 184 4.47 18.91 -10.88
CA PHE A 184 3.69 19.94 -11.55
C PHE A 184 4.02 21.35 -11.07
N SER A 185 4.28 21.52 -9.77
CA SER A 185 4.68 22.81 -9.21
C SER A 185 6.03 23.29 -9.76
N VAL A 186 6.99 22.38 -9.93
CA VAL A 186 8.29 22.68 -10.55
C VAL A 186 8.10 23.01 -12.03
N PHE A 187 7.30 22.22 -12.75
CA PHE A 187 7.01 22.43 -14.16
C PHE A 187 6.32 23.78 -14.42
N ALA A 188 5.31 24.13 -13.62
CA ALA A 188 4.60 25.40 -13.73
C ALA A 188 5.54 26.60 -13.53
N LYS A 189 6.48 26.53 -12.58
CA LYS A 189 7.51 27.56 -12.37
C LYS A 189 8.43 27.70 -13.60
N VAL A 190 8.84 26.59 -14.22
CA VAL A 190 9.64 26.60 -15.45
C VAL A 190 8.84 27.25 -16.60
N CYS A 191 7.58 26.87 -16.82
CA CYS A 191 6.74 27.48 -17.84
C CYS A 191 6.53 28.99 -17.61
N ALA A 192 6.34 29.42 -16.36
CA ALA A 192 6.20 30.84 -16.02
C ALA A 192 7.50 31.63 -16.31
N ILE A 193 8.66 31.04 -16.02
CA ILE A 193 9.96 31.63 -16.35
C ILE A 193 10.11 31.74 -17.88
N CYS A 194 9.82 30.68 -18.64
CA CYS A 194 9.86 30.70 -20.11
C CYS A 194 8.93 31.77 -20.70
N LYS A 195 7.69 31.88 -20.21
CA LYS A 195 6.76 32.94 -20.64
C LYS A 195 7.31 34.34 -20.37
N ARG A 196 7.96 34.57 -19.22
CA ARG A 196 8.60 35.86 -18.90
C ARG A 196 9.78 36.17 -19.84
N PHE A 197 10.61 35.19 -20.16
CA PHE A 197 11.72 35.35 -21.12
C PHE A 197 11.22 35.67 -22.53
N ILE A 198 10.22 34.93 -23.03
CA ILE A 198 9.62 35.17 -24.36
C ILE A 198 8.99 36.57 -24.42
N LYS A 199 8.22 36.97 -23.40
CA LYS A 199 7.59 38.30 -23.35
C LYS A 199 8.63 39.42 -23.35
N ARG A 200 9.74 39.26 -22.62
CA ARG A 200 10.83 40.24 -22.59
C ARG A 200 11.60 40.31 -23.91
N PHE A 201 11.80 39.18 -24.59
CA PHE A 201 12.42 39.16 -25.91
C PHE A 201 11.54 39.84 -26.97
N ILE A 202 10.22 39.58 -26.96
CA ILE A 202 9.26 40.27 -27.85
C ILE A 202 9.25 41.78 -27.58
N PHE A 203 9.24 42.19 -26.31
CA PHE A 203 9.26 43.61 -25.92
C PHE A 203 10.53 44.33 -26.39
N LEU A 204 11.71 43.76 -26.13
CA LEU A 204 12.99 44.34 -26.60
C LEU A 204 13.06 44.42 -28.13
N LYS A 205 12.51 43.43 -28.84
CA LYS A 205 12.42 43.48 -30.29
C LYS A 205 11.50 44.62 -30.73
N ALA A 206 10.35 44.83 -30.09
CA ALA A 206 9.42 45.91 -30.41
C ALA A 206 10.03 47.31 -30.22
N GLU A 207 10.75 47.57 -29.11
CA GLU A 207 11.45 48.84 -28.88
C GLU A 207 12.54 49.14 -29.93
N SER A 208 13.18 48.10 -30.46
CA SER A 208 14.16 48.22 -31.53
C SER A 208 13.55 48.70 -32.87
N TRP A 209 12.26 48.49 -33.12
CA TRP A 209 11.60 48.95 -34.35
C TRP A 209 11.08 50.38 -34.24
N THR A 210 10.80 50.87 -33.03
CA THR A 210 10.30 52.24 -32.81
C THR A 210 11.38 53.31 -32.81
N MET A 211 12.67 52.92 -32.80
CA MET A 211 13.84 53.81 -32.78
C MET A 211 14.51 53.95 -34.17
N LYS A 212 13.85 53.50 -35.24
CA LYS A 212 14.22 53.73 -36.64
C LYS A 212 13.15 54.58 -37.32
#